data_AF-A0A8S3VYV2-F1
#
_entry.id   AF-A0A8S3VYV2-F1
#
_cell.length_a   1.000
_cell.length_b   1.000
_cell.length_c   1.000
_cell.angle_alpha   90.00
_cell.angle_beta   90.00
_cell.angle_gamma   90.00
#
_symmetry.space_group_name_H-M   'P 1'
#
loop_
_entity.id
_entity.type
_entity.pdbx_description
1 polymer ?
#
loop_
_entity_poly.entity_id
_entity_poly.type
_entity_poly.pdbx_seq_one_letter_code
_entity_poly.pdbx_strand_id
1 'polypeptide(L)'
;MDLPVVVDSNDDEIVSHELEQMRSILEEAILETRSTPLENRPRLPRIPLSKRNRAVVRALNPMLVTYLEASRDLCETDSILFGAAVAVCRIIGAKLPMAGRATTQSNAIPAWRKRIEDRIAKARALIGRLTSFRSGNNNEDYAHR
;
A
#
# COMPACT_ATOMS: atom_id res chain seq x y z
N MET A 1 -2.36 -16.81 51.77
CA MET A 1 -3.06 -17.73 50.84
C MET A 1 -3.58 -16.86 49.72
N ASP A 2 -2.75 -16.64 48.70
CA ASP A 2 -3.13 -15.87 47.52
C ASP A 2 -4.08 -16.73 46.67
N LEU A 3 -5.25 -16.18 46.37
CA LEU A 3 -6.21 -16.77 45.44
C LEU A 3 -5.62 -16.71 44.03
N PRO A 4 -5.70 -17.80 43.24
CA PRO A 4 -5.26 -17.76 41.85
C PRO A 4 -6.19 -16.82 41.07
N VAL A 5 -5.61 -15.77 40.48
CA VAL A 5 -6.27 -14.94 39.48
C VAL A 5 -6.59 -15.84 38.29
N VAL A 6 -7.85 -16.21 38.15
CA VAL A 6 -8.36 -16.85 36.93
C VAL A 6 -8.33 -15.77 35.86
N VAL A 7 -7.22 -15.70 35.12
CA VAL A 7 -7.15 -14.93 33.88
C VAL A 7 -8.05 -15.67 32.89
N ASP A 8 -9.07 -14.98 32.42
CA ASP A 8 -10.23 -15.51 31.70
C ASP A 8 -9.82 -16.06 30.32
N SER A 9 -9.74 -17.39 30.19
CA SER A 9 -9.40 -18.08 28.93
C SER A 9 -10.29 -17.71 27.75
N ASN A 10 -11.51 -17.19 28.01
CA ASN A 10 -12.44 -16.81 26.95
C ASN A 10 -12.00 -15.56 26.18
N ASP A 11 -11.32 -14.61 26.82
CA ASP A 11 -10.91 -13.36 26.17
C ASP A 11 -9.79 -13.61 25.15
N ASP A 12 -8.85 -14.51 25.45
CA ASP A 12 -7.78 -14.89 24.53
C ASP A 12 -8.31 -15.65 23.30
N GLU A 13 -9.32 -16.50 23.48
CA GLU A 13 -9.94 -17.25 22.38
C GLU A 13 -10.72 -16.32 21.43
N ILE A 14 -11.47 -15.35 21.97
CA ILE A 14 -12.19 -14.34 21.18
C ILE A 14 -11.22 -13.49 20.36
N VAL A 15 -10.14 -13.00 20.98
CA VAL A 15 -9.12 -12.19 20.29
C VAL A 15 -8.43 -13.00 19.18
N SER A 16 -8.16 -14.28 19.41
CA SER A 16 -7.56 -15.16 18.41
C SER A 16 -8.45 -15.34 17.18
N HIS A 17 -9.75 -15.53 17.39
CA HIS A 17 -10.73 -15.70 16.34
C HIS A 17 -10.93 -14.41 15.52
N GLU A 18 -10.97 -13.25 16.18
CA GLU A 18 -11.03 -11.96 15.49
C GLU A 18 -9.79 -11.70 14.61
N LEU A 19 -8.60 -12.06 15.10
CA LEU A 19 -7.36 -11.92 14.32
C LEU A 19 -7.35 -12.85 13.10
N GLU A 20 -7.82 -14.09 13.25
CA GLU A 20 -7.89 -15.04 12.14
C GLU A 20 -8.92 -14.59 11.09
N GLN A 21 -10.05 -14.03 11.51
CA GLN A 21 -11.01 -13.41 10.61
C GLN A 21 -10.39 -12.24 9.84
N MET A 22 -9.65 -11.36 10.53
CA MET A 22 -8.94 -10.25 9.87
C MET A 22 -7.93 -10.74 8.84
N ARG A 23 -7.20 -11.82 9.16
CA ARG A 23 -6.26 -12.46 8.24
C ARG A 23 -6.95 -13.05 7.02
N SER A 24 -8.06 -13.77 7.21
CA SER A 24 -8.84 -14.34 6.11
C SER A 24 -9.35 -13.25 5.15
N ILE A 25 -9.90 -12.16 5.69
CA ILE A 25 -10.35 -11.01 4.88
C ILE A 25 -9.18 -10.36 4.12
N LEU A 26 -7.99 -10.30 4.74
CA LEU A 26 -6.79 -9.79 4.08
C LEU A 26 -6.37 -10.66 2.91
N GLU A 27 -6.28 -11.98 3.11
CA GLU A 27 -5.87 -12.92 2.07
C GLU A 27 -6.84 -12.91 0.89
N GLU A 28 -8.15 -12.89 1.16
CA GLU A 28 -9.18 -12.76 0.14
C GLU A 28 -9.03 -11.46 -0.65
N ALA A 29 -8.88 -10.32 0.04
CA ALA A 29 -8.73 -9.03 -0.62
C ALA A 29 -7.45 -8.92 -1.47
N ILE A 30 -6.34 -9.54 -1.03
CA ILE A 30 -5.10 -9.61 -1.81
C ILE A 30 -5.31 -10.45 -3.07
N LEU A 31 -5.96 -11.62 -2.96
CA LEU A 31 -6.22 -12.50 -4.09
C LEU A 31 -7.10 -11.83 -5.15
N GLU A 32 -8.18 -11.17 -4.74
CA GLU A 32 -9.05 -10.40 -5.64
C GLU A 32 -8.29 -9.26 -6.32
N THR A 33 -7.43 -8.56 -5.57
CA THR A 33 -6.68 -7.42 -6.11
C THR A 33 -5.66 -7.85 -7.16
N ARG A 34 -5.05 -9.03 -6.99
CA ARG A 34 -4.10 -9.60 -7.96
C ARG A 34 -4.75 -9.93 -9.30
N SER A 35 -6.01 -10.36 -9.29
CA SER A 35 -6.77 -10.67 -10.52
C SER A 35 -7.42 -9.43 -11.15
N THR A 36 -7.46 -8.30 -10.44
CA THR A 36 -8.12 -7.07 -10.89
C THR A 36 -7.12 -6.08 -11.51
N PRO A 37 -7.26 -5.74 -12.81
CA PRO A 37 -6.46 -4.69 -13.45
C PRO A 37 -6.58 -3.35 -12.72
N LEU A 38 -5.51 -2.56 -12.71
CA LEU A 38 -5.44 -1.26 -12.01
C LEU A 38 -6.62 -0.32 -12.34
N GLU A 39 -7.04 -0.30 -13.61
CA GLU A 39 -8.12 0.54 -14.13
C GLU A 39 -9.50 0.18 -13.55
N ASN A 40 -9.66 -1.09 -13.16
CA ASN A 40 -10.90 -1.64 -12.63
C ASN A 40 -10.92 -1.65 -11.09
N ARG A 41 -9.85 -1.21 -10.43
CA ARG A 41 -9.81 -1.18 -8.97
C ARG A 41 -10.74 -0.08 -8.44
N PRO A 42 -11.57 -0.39 -7.42
CA PRO A 42 -12.45 0.61 -6.82
C PRO A 42 -11.63 1.70 -6.13
N ARG A 43 -12.14 2.94 -6.11
CA ARG A 43 -11.50 4.00 -5.32
C ARG A 43 -11.66 3.72 -3.83
N LEU A 44 -10.57 3.76 -3.09
CA LEU A 44 -10.63 3.58 -1.63
C LEU A 44 -11.27 4.83 -0.98
N PRO A 45 -12.32 4.66 -0.15
CA PRO A 45 -12.91 5.78 0.57
C PRO A 45 -11.93 6.33 1.62
N ARG A 46 -12.07 7.61 1.95
CA ARG A 46 -11.33 8.20 3.08
C ARG A 46 -11.87 7.63 4.38
N ILE A 47 -11.01 6.96 5.15
CA ILE A 47 -11.36 6.37 6.44
C ILE A 47 -11.29 7.43 7.55
N PRO A 48 -12.37 7.64 8.34
CA PRO A 48 -12.33 8.52 9.51
C PRO A 48 -11.32 8.03 10.57
N LEU A 49 -10.63 8.95 11.22
CA LEU A 49 -9.60 8.65 12.23
C LEU A 49 -10.19 8.34 13.62
N SER A 50 -11.16 7.43 13.69
CA SER A 50 -11.71 6.97 14.97
C SER A 50 -10.73 6.04 15.70
N LYS A 51 -10.86 5.92 17.04
CA LYS A 51 -10.03 4.98 17.83
C LYS A 51 -10.14 3.54 17.32
N ARG A 52 -11.37 3.10 16.99
CA ARG A 52 -11.65 1.77 16.41
C ARG A 52 -10.93 1.57 15.07
N ASN A 53 -11.06 2.52 14.15
CA ASN A 53 -10.45 2.40 12.82
C ASN A 53 -8.91 2.35 12.91
N ARG A 54 -8.33 3.13 13.83
CA ARG A 54 -6.89 3.07 14.12
C ARG A 54 -6.47 1.73 14.72
N ALA A 55 -7.29 1.13 15.57
CA ALA A 55 -7.02 -0.19 16.15
C ALA A 55 -7.00 -1.27 15.06
N VAL A 56 -7.97 -1.26 14.13
CA VAL A 56 -8.00 -2.18 12.99
C VAL A 56 -6.75 -2.07 12.13
N VAL A 57 -6.37 -0.84 11.73
CA VAL A 57 -5.14 -0.61 10.94
C VAL A 57 -3.90 -1.09 11.71
N ARG A 58 -3.84 -0.82 13.02
CA ARG A 58 -2.72 -1.25 13.85
C ARG A 58 -2.63 -2.78 13.97
N ALA A 59 -3.76 -3.48 14.07
CA ALA A 59 -3.78 -4.94 14.15
C ALA A 59 -3.40 -5.60 12.82
N LEU A 60 -3.75 -4.97 11.69
CA LEU A 60 -3.48 -5.51 10.35
C LEU A 60 -2.04 -5.24 9.87
N ASN A 61 -1.41 -4.15 10.31
CA ASN A 61 -0.05 -3.78 9.91
C ASN A 61 1.03 -4.84 10.19
N PRO A 62 1.07 -5.50 11.37
CA PRO A 62 2.01 -6.59 11.62
C PRO A 62 1.82 -7.77 10.68
N MET A 63 0.57 -8.11 10.34
CA MET A 63 0.26 -9.19 9.41
C MET A 63 0.81 -8.90 8.02
N LEU A 64 0.76 -7.63 7.58
CA LEU A 64 1.27 -7.22 6.27
C LEU A 64 2.76 -7.47 6.05
N VAL A 65 3.57 -7.43 7.12
CA VAL A 65 5.03 -7.56 7.03
C VAL A 65 5.41 -8.87 6.34
N THR A 66 4.76 -9.98 6.71
CA THR A 66 5.06 -11.30 6.15
C THR A 66 4.72 -11.39 4.66
N TYR A 67 3.61 -10.79 4.22
CA TYR A 67 3.24 -10.75 2.80
C TYR A 67 4.19 -9.86 1.99
N LEU A 68 4.61 -8.72 2.54
CA LEU A 68 5.52 -7.78 1.87
C LEU A 68 6.93 -8.35 1.74
N GLU A 69 7.43 -9.06 2.74
CA GLU A 69 8.73 -9.75 2.66
C GLU A 69 8.74 -10.88 1.62
N ALA A 70 7.60 -11.53 1.41
CA ALA A 70 7.43 -12.57 0.40
C ALA A 70 7.22 -12.04 -1.03
N SER A 71 7.01 -10.73 -1.19
CA SER A 71 6.72 -10.08 -2.47
C SER A 71 7.95 -10.08 -3.39
N ARG A 72 7.76 -10.50 -4.64
CA ARG A 72 8.85 -10.64 -5.63
C ARG A 72 9.06 -9.41 -6.49
N ASP A 73 8.00 -8.64 -6.72
CA ASP A 73 8.03 -7.50 -7.61
C ASP A 73 7.11 -6.36 -7.14
N LEU A 74 7.15 -5.25 -7.89
CA LEU A 74 6.37 -4.07 -7.56
C LEU A 74 4.87 -4.29 -7.76
N CYS A 75 4.46 -5.12 -8.72
CA CYS A 75 3.04 -5.38 -8.98
C CYS A 75 2.41 -6.22 -7.86
N GLU A 76 3.15 -7.20 -7.35
CA GLU A 76 2.77 -8.01 -6.21
C GLU A 76 2.69 -7.15 -4.95
N THR A 77 3.69 -6.29 -4.73
CA THR A 77 3.72 -5.34 -3.61
C THR A 77 2.52 -4.39 -3.64
N ASP A 78 2.23 -3.81 -4.81
CA ASP A 78 1.07 -2.93 -5.01
C ASP A 78 -0.24 -3.65 -4.75
N SER A 79 -0.38 -4.89 -5.22
CA SER A 79 -1.58 -5.70 -4.98
C SER A 79 -1.76 -6.06 -3.51
N ILE A 80 -0.67 -6.34 -2.79
CA ILE A 80 -0.70 -6.59 -1.34
C ILE A 80 -1.16 -5.33 -0.59
N LEU A 81 -0.53 -4.18 -0.87
CA LEU A 81 -0.85 -2.93 -0.20
C LEU A 81 -2.29 -2.47 -0.48
N PHE A 82 -2.73 -2.57 -1.73
CA PHE A 82 -4.09 -2.21 -2.10
C PHE A 82 -5.11 -3.19 -1.49
N GLY A 83 -4.86 -4.49 -1.57
CA GLY A 83 -5.70 -5.53 -0.94
C GLY A 83 -5.84 -5.31 0.57
N ALA A 84 -4.76 -4.92 1.25
CA ALA A 84 -4.81 -4.58 2.66
C ALA A 84 -5.68 -3.36 2.97
N ALA A 85 -5.61 -2.32 2.14
CA ALA A 85 -6.49 -1.18 2.30
C ALA A 85 -7.97 -1.52 2.04
N VAL A 86 -8.24 -2.41 1.07
CA VAL A 86 -9.58 -2.97 0.83
C VAL A 86 -10.05 -3.78 2.05
N ALA A 87 -9.20 -4.63 2.61
CA ALA A 87 -9.51 -5.42 3.80
C ALA A 87 -9.88 -4.52 4.99
N VAL A 88 -9.11 -3.45 5.23
CA VAL A 88 -9.43 -2.45 6.26
C VAL A 88 -10.79 -1.80 5.98
N CYS A 89 -11.09 -1.45 4.73
CA CYS A 89 -12.40 -0.90 4.36
C CYS A 89 -13.54 -1.90 4.65
N ARG A 90 -13.34 -3.19 4.33
CA ARG A 90 -14.31 -4.26 4.62
C ARG A 90 -14.54 -4.43 6.12
N ILE A 91 -13.48 -4.53 6.91
CA ILE A 91 -13.55 -4.73 8.38
C ILE A 91 -14.25 -3.55 9.07
N ILE A 92 -14.03 -2.32 8.60
CA ILE A 92 -14.67 -1.12 9.15
C ILE A 92 -16.10 -0.92 8.61
N GLY A 93 -16.52 -1.71 7.61
CA GLY A 93 -17.83 -1.56 6.96
C GLY A 93 -17.92 -0.33 6.05
N ALA A 94 -16.79 0.17 5.55
CA ALA A 94 -16.76 1.27 4.60
C ALA A 94 -17.23 0.80 3.22
N LYS A 95 -18.19 1.52 2.63
CA LYS A 95 -18.70 1.20 1.28
C LYS A 95 -17.63 1.56 0.24
N LEU A 96 -17.13 0.56 -0.48
CA LEU A 96 -16.30 0.80 -1.65
C LEU A 96 -17.21 1.22 -2.83
N PRO A 97 -16.92 2.33 -3.52
CA PRO A 97 -17.62 2.71 -4.73
C PRO A 97 -17.41 1.64 -5.82
N MET A 98 -18.42 1.40 -6.66
CA MET A 98 -18.28 0.47 -7.78
C MET A 98 -17.11 0.85 -8.70
N ALA A 99 -16.37 -0.17 -9.12
CA ALA A 99 -15.35 -0.07 -10.16
C ALA A 99 -15.90 0.68 -11.39
N GLY A 100 -15.11 1.61 -11.94
CA GLY A 100 -15.48 2.37 -13.13
C GLY A 100 -16.35 3.63 -12.92
N ARG A 101 -16.90 3.90 -11.73
CA ARG A 101 -17.62 5.16 -11.43
C ARG A 101 -16.70 6.32 -11.02
N ALA A 102 -15.51 6.40 -11.59
CA ALA A 102 -14.67 7.56 -11.40
C ALA A 102 -15.20 8.70 -12.28
N THR A 103 -15.87 9.69 -11.69
CA THR A 103 -15.92 11.01 -12.32
C THR A 103 -14.48 11.47 -12.51
N THR A 104 -14.02 11.44 -13.76
CA THR A 104 -12.68 11.85 -14.18
C THR A 104 -12.41 13.28 -13.74
N GLN A 105 -11.79 13.44 -12.57
CA GLN A 105 -11.22 14.72 -12.17
C GLN A 105 -9.92 14.90 -12.95
N SER A 106 -9.97 15.83 -13.91
CA SER A 106 -8.90 16.54 -14.63
C SER A 106 -7.66 15.73 -15.02
N ASN A 107 -7.28 15.80 -16.30
CA ASN A 107 -6.04 15.26 -16.89
C ASN A 107 -4.72 15.80 -16.28
N ALA A 108 -4.78 16.47 -15.12
CA ALA A 108 -3.63 16.95 -14.40
C ALA A 108 -2.78 15.79 -13.87
N ILE A 109 -1.51 15.76 -14.27
CA ILE A 109 -0.53 14.79 -13.79
C ILE A 109 -0.42 14.93 -12.27
N PRO A 110 -0.59 13.83 -11.50
CA PRO A 110 -0.45 13.88 -10.04
C PRO A 110 0.93 14.36 -9.61
N ALA A 111 0.99 15.20 -8.57
CA ALA A 111 2.26 15.78 -8.10
C ALA A 111 3.30 14.72 -7.71
N TRP A 112 2.89 13.55 -7.19
CA TRP A 112 3.81 12.46 -6.88
C TRP A 112 4.47 11.89 -8.14
N ARG A 113 3.73 11.78 -9.26
CA ARG A 113 4.24 11.25 -10.52
C ARG A 113 5.29 12.19 -11.08
N LYS A 114 4.99 13.49 -11.12
CA LYS A 114 5.94 14.52 -11.53
C LYS A 114 7.23 14.47 -10.71
N ARG A 115 7.14 14.34 -9.37
CA ARG A 115 8.32 14.20 -8.50
C ARG A 115 9.18 12.99 -8.83
N ILE A 116 8.57 11.85 -9.16
CA ILE A 116 9.31 10.64 -9.54
C ILE A 116 9.98 10.85 -10.90
N GLU A 117 9.23 11.35 -11.89
CA GLU A 117 9.74 11.65 -13.23
C GLU A 117 10.93 12.63 -13.18
N ASP A 118 10.84 13.68 -12.38
CA ASP A 118 11.92 14.65 -12.17
C ASP A 118 13.17 14.00 -11.55
N ARG A 119 13.00 13.11 -10.56
CA ARG A 119 14.12 12.38 -9.95
C ARG A 119 14.79 11.43 -10.94
N ILE A 120 13.99 10.74 -11.77
CA ILE A 120 14.50 9.88 -12.83
C ILE A 120 15.27 10.69 -13.87
N ALA A 121 14.72 11.85 -14.28
CA ALA A 121 15.38 12.74 -15.24
C ALA A 121 16.74 13.23 -14.72
N LYS A 122 16.80 13.68 -13.46
CA LYS A 122 18.05 14.10 -12.82
C LYS A 122 19.07 12.96 -12.74
N ALA A 123 18.64 11.76 -12.37
CA ALA A 123 19.51 10.59 -12.32
C ALA A 123 20.08 10.25 -13.71
N ARG A 124 19.25 10.25 -14.75
CA ARG A 124 19.68 10.01 -16.14
C ARG A 124 20.69 11.06 -16.61
N ALA A 125 20.47 12.34 -16.30
CA ALA A 125 21.40 13.41 -16.64
C ALA A 125 22.75 13.28 -15.92
N LEU A 126 22.75 12.83 -14.66
CA LEU A 126 23.98 12.56 -13.93
C LEU A 126 24.73 11.37 -14.52
N ILE A 127 24.03 10.27 -14.83
CA ILE A 127 24.60 9.10 -15.50
C ILE A 127 25.25 9.53 -16.82
N GLY A 128 24.56 10.31 -17.65
CA GLY A 128 25.08 10.82 -18.91
C GLY A 128 26.39 11.61 -18.75
N ARG A 129 26.43 12.54 -17.78
CA ARG A 129 27.66 13.30 -17.48
C ARG A 129 28.81 12.40 -17.04
N LEU A 130 28.55 11.44 -16.15
CA LEU A 130 29.57 10.50 -15.68
C LEU A 130 30.07 9.59 -16.80
N THR A 131 29.19 9.15 -17.71
CA THR A 131 29.60 8.34 -18.87
C THR A 131 30.42 9.15 -19.87
N SER A 132 30.05 10.41 -20.13
CA SER A 132 30.80 11.31 -21.01
C SER A 132 32.19 11.63 -20.44
N PHE A 133 32.27 11.91 -19.14
CA PHE A 133 33.54 12.10 -18.43
C PHE A 133 34.42 10.85 -18.54
N ARG A 134 33.85 9.65 -18.32
CA ARG A 134 34.58 8.38 -18.47
C ARG A 134 35.09 8.16 -19.90
N SER A 135 34.35 8.62 -20.91
CA SER A 135 34.72 8.50 -22.32
C SER A 135 35.69 9.61 -22.81
N GLY A 136 36.14 10.52 -21.93
CA GLY A 136 37.07 11.59 -22.27
C GLY A 136 36.46 12.77 -23.05
N ASN A 137 35.13 12.78 -23.23
CA ASN A 137 34.41 13.89 -23.86
C ASN A 137 33.94 14.88 -22.79
N ASN A 138 34.81 15.84 -22.45
CA ASN A 138 34.48 16.96 -21.58
C ASN A 138 33.78 18.07 -22.39
N ASN A 139 32.56 17.84 -22.84
CA ASN A 139 31.75 18.93 -23.41
C ASN A 139 31.05 19.67 -22.27
N GLU A 140 31.58 20.85 -21.92
CA GLU A 140 31.06 21.77 -20.89
C GLU A 140 29.73 22.47 -21.27
N ASP A 141 29.07 22.09 -22.37
CA ASP A 141 27.97 22.86 -22.97
C ASP A 141 26.54 22.49 -22.51
N TYR A 142 26.35 21.72 -21.44
CA TYR A 142 25.02 21.35 -20.95
C TYR A 142 24.60 22.09 -19.67
N ALA A 143 24.95 23.37 -19.54
CA ALA A 143 24.58 24.20 -18.40
C ALA A 143 23.22 24.91 -18.54
N HIS A 144 22.64 25.04 -19.73
CA HIS A 144 21.35 25.72 -19.91
C HIS A 144 20.51 25.10 -21.02
N ARG A 145 19.63 24.16 -20.67
CA ARG A 145 18.33 23.92 -21.31
C ARG A 145 17.45 23.06 -20.41
#